data_AF-A0A962E6M2-F1
#
_entry.id   AF-A0A962E6M2-F1
#
_cell.length_a   1.000
_cell.length_b   1.000
_cell.length_c   1.000
_cell.angle_alpha   90.00
_cell.angle_beta   90.00
_cell.angle_gamma   90.00
#
_symmetry.space_group_name_H-M   'P 1'
#
loop_
_entity.id
_entity.type
_entity.pdbx_description
1 polymer ?
#
loop_
_entity_poly.entity_id
_entity_poly.type
_entity_poly.pdbx_seq_one_letter_code
_entity_poly.pdbx_strand_id
1 'polypeptide(L)'
;MSKVKSPQLKKQLSLARDRRNTYGENAKASRKGISRSKARLLRVERRRVGQVLSRSLSGEDPLIAECAAREIGALKARSRFVKTPDEPLGTVIAAKRARRVWRAQRSTKQ
;
A
#
# COMPACT_ATOMS: atom_id res chain seq x y z
N MET A 1 -1.82 -29.66 -13.66
CA MET A 1 -0.45 -29.51 -14.20
C MET A 1 0.00 -28.04 -14.11
N SER A 2 1.20 -27.73 -13.61
CA SER A 2 1.66 -26.32 -13.53
C SER A 2 1.89 -25.73 -14.93
N LYS A 3 1.34 -24.54 -15.19
CA LYS A 3 1.47 -23.83 -16.48
C LYS A 3 2.92 -23.54 -16.87
N VAL A 4 3.77 -23.38 -15.86
CA VAL A 4 5.23 -23.21 -16.03
C VAL A 4 5.89 -24.56 -15.77
N LYS A 5 6.60 -25.08 -16.77
CA LYS A 5 7.18 -26.43 -16.75
C LYS A 5 8.66 -26.44 -16.37
N SER A 6 9.41 -25.40 -16.74
CA SER A 6 10.84 -25.29 -16.41
C SER A 6 11.05 -24.90 -14.93
N PRO A 7 11.95 -25.61 -14.20
CA PRO A 7 12.38 -25.21 -12.86
C PRO A 7 12.99 -23.80 -12.80
N GLN A 8 13.77 -23.41 -13.82
CA GLN A 8 14.40 -22.10 -13.91
C GLN A 8 13.34 -21.00 -13.99
N LEU A 9 12.32 -21.18 -14.83
CA LEU A 9 11.19 -20.25 -14.93
C LEU A 9 10.38 -20.19 -13.63
N LYS A 10 10.15 -21.33 -12.96
CA LYS A 10 9.51 -21.36 -11.65
C LYS A 10 10.30 -20.54 -10.62
N LYS A 11 11.64 -20.65 -10.63
CA LYS A 11 12.51 -19.89 -9.74
C LYS A 11 12.46 -18.40 -10.02
N GLN A 12 12.54 -17.98 -11.29
CA GLN A 12 12.44 -16.58 -11.68
C GLN A 12 11.10 -15.97 -11.24
N LEU A 13 10.00 -16.69 -11.48
CA LEU A 13 8.68 -16.25 -11.05
C LEU A 13 8.54 -16.18 -9.53
N SER A 14 9.11 -17.13 -8.80
CA SER A 14 9.16 -17.08 -7.33
C SER A 14 9.90 -15.84 -6.86
N LEU A 15 11.06 -15.51 -7.44
CA LEU A 15 11.84 -14.32 -7.06
C LEU A 15 11.10 -13.01 -7.35
N ALA A 16 10.31 -12.94 -8.43
CA ALA A 16 9.57 -11.75 -8.83
C ALA A 16 8.21 -11.59 -8.13
N ARG A 17 7.51 -12.70 -7.85
CA ARG A 17 6.12 -12.70 -7.38
C ARG A 17 5.96 -12.99 -5.89
N ASP A 18 6.88 -13.72 -5.26
CA ASP A 18 6.87 -13.87 -3.80
C ASP A 18 7.27 -12.53 -3.16
N ARG A 19 6.49 -12.07 -2.19
CA ARG A 19 6.54 -10.70 -1.63
C ARG A 19 6.77 -10.81 -0.13
N ARG A 20 7.71 -10.02 0.41
CA ARG A 20 8.14 -10.06 1.81
C ARG A 20 8.02 -8.69 2.44
N ASN A 21 7.37 -8.64 3.60
CA ASN A 21 7.33 -7.43 4.42
C ASN A 21 8.74 -7.10 4.95
N THR A 22 9.28 -5.96 4.55
CA THR A 22 10.61 -5.44 4.92
C THR A 22 10.56 -4.23 5.84
N TYR A 23 9.36 -3.74 6.20
CA TYR A 23 9.16 -2.48 6.92
C TYR A 23 9.61 -2.51 8.39
N GLY A 24 10.17 -3.63 8.89
CA GLY A 24 10.64 -3.76 10.27
C GLY A 24 9.55 -3.79 11.34
N GLU A 25 8.32 -3.43 10.98
CA GLU A 25 7.15 -3.45 11.84
C GLU A 25 6.64 -4.85 12.14
N ASN A 26 5.92 -4.98 13.27
CA ASN A 26 5.24 -6.21 13.64
C ASN A 26 4.16 -6.57 12.58
N ALA A 27 4.20 -7.79 12.05
CA ALA A 27 3.20 -8.31 11.10
C ALA A 27 1.75 -8.31 11.64
N LYS A 28 1.54 -8.17 12.95
CA LYS A 28 0.23 -7.99 13.58
C LYS A 28 -0.28 -6.56 13.43
N ALA A 29 0.63 -5.58 13.44
CA ALA A 29 0.31 -4.17 13.27
C ALA A 29 -0.20 -3.90 11.84
N SER A 30 0.51 -4.36 10.82
CA SER A 30 0.09 -4.17 9.42
C SER A 30 -1.28 -4.81 9.11
N ARG A 31 -1.54 -6.03 9.61
CA ARG A 31 -2.84 -6.70 9.46
C ARG A 31 -4.01 -5.88 9.98
N LYS A 32 -3.87 -5.26 11.15
CA LYS A 32 -4.92 -4.43 11.77
C LYS A 32 -4.94 -3.02 11.19
N GLY A 33 -3.77 -2.44 10.94
CA GLY A 33 -3.57 -1.07 10.47
C GLY A 33 -4.13 -0.82 9.07
N ILE A 34 -3.94 -1.76 8.14
CA ILE A 34 -4.47 -1.64 6.77
C ILE A 34 -6.00 -1.57 6.78
N SER A 35 -6.65 -2.50 7.48
CA SER A 35 -8.12 -2.51 7.58
C SER A 35 -8.66 -1.24 8.25
N ARG A 36 -8.03 -0.81 9.35
CA ARG A 36 -8.40 0.42 10.07
C ARG A 36 -8.24 1.66 9.19
N SER A 37 -7.15 1.78 8.45
CA SER A 37 -6.89 2.93 7.57
C SER A 37 -7.92 3.01 6.44
N LYS A 38 -8.23 1.87 5.80
CA LYS A 38 -9.30 1.79 4.80
C LYS A 38 -10.66 2.18 5.37
N ALA A 39 -11.04 1.63 6.52
CA ALA A 39 -12.30 1.95 7.17
C ALA A 39 -12.40 3.44 7.54
N ARG A 40 -11.30 4.03 8.04
CA ARG A 40 -11.25 5.46 8.35
C ARG A 40 -11.51 6.30 7.11
N LEU A 41 -10.85 6.01 5.99
CA LEU A 41 -11.05 6.75 4.75
C LEU A 41 -12.50 6.68 4.26
N LEU A 42 -13.09 5.48 4.21
CA LEU A 42 -14.47 5.28 3.79
C LEU A 42 -15.49 5.99 4.70
N ARG A 43 -15.23 6.08 6.01
CA ARG A 43 -16.10 6.85 6.93
C ARG A 43 -16.03 8.34 6.65
N VAL A 44 -14.83 8.88 6.41
CA VAL A 44 -14.67 10.30 6.15
C VAL A 44 -15.25 10.67 4.78
N GLU A 45 -15.14 9.78 3.79
CA GLU A 45 -15.80 9.92 2.49
C GLU A 45 -17.33 9.96 2.63
N ARG A 46 -17.92 8.97 3.30
CA ARG A 46 -19.37 8.93 3.56
C ARG A 46 -19.87 10.18 4.28
N ARG A 47 -19.15 10.64 5.31
CA ARG A 47 -19.50 11.87 6.03
C ARG A 47 -19.54 13.08 5.10
N ARG A 48 -18.56 13.20 4.20
CA ARG A 48 -18.51 14.33 3.24
C ARG A 48 -19.65 14.26 2.23
N VAL A 49 -19.91 13.08 1.66
CA VAL A 49 -21.05 12.89 0.75
C VAL A 49 -22.36 13.28 1.46
N GLY A 50 -22.55 12.81 2.71
CA GLY A 50 -23.70 13.20 3.51
C GLY A 50 -23.83 14.71 3.75
N GLN A 51 -22.72 15.41 4.02
CA GLN A 51 -22.71 16.87 4.19
C GLN A 51 -23.09 17.62 2.91
N VAL A 52 -22.64 17.14 1.75
CA VAL A 52 -22.96 17.75 0.45
C VAL A 52 -24.45 17.56 0.14
N LEU A 53 -24.96 16.35 0.36
CA LEU A 53 -26.38 16.05 0.19
C LEU A 53 -27.25 16.87 1.15
N SER A 54 -26.87 16.98 2.43
CA SER A 54 -27.64 17.76 3.41
C SER A 54 -27.67 19.25 3.07
N ARG A 55 -26.57 19.81 2.55
CA ARG A 55 -26.51 21.21 2.10
C ARG A 55 -27.43 21.48 0.93
N SER A 56 -27.38 20.61 -0.08
CA SER A 56 -28.28 20.68 -1.23
C SER A 56 -29.76 20.58 -0.81
N LEU A 57 -30.08 19.71 0.16
CA LEU A 57 -31.44 19.60 0.72
C LEU A 57 -31.86 20.82 1.57
N SER A 58 -30.90 21.60 2.08
CA SER A 58 -31.16 22.80 2.91
C SER A 58 -31.35 24.08 2.08
N GLY A 59 -31.40 23.97 0.74
CA GLY A 59 -31.63 25.10 -0.16
C GLY A 59 -30.36 25.81 -0.66
N GLU A 60 -29.15 25.27 -0.39
CA GLU A 60 -27.95 25.72 -1.11
C GLU A 60 -28.04 25.32 -2.59
N ASP A 61 -27.53 26.16 -3.48
CA ASP A 61 -27.43 25.85 -4.91
C ASP A 61 -26.69 24.52 -5.11
N PRO A 62 -27.34 23.50 -5.71
CA PRO A 62 -26.75 22.18 -5.94
C PRO A 62 -25.40 22.26 -6.66
N LEU A 63 -25.22 23.22 -7.57
CA LEU A 63 -23.98 23.38 -8.34
C LEU A 63 -22.81 23.82 -7.45
N ILE A 64 -23.04 24.75 -6.52
CA ILE A 64 -22.02 25.21 -5.58
C ILE A 64 -21.63 24.08 -4.62
N ALA A 65 -22.62 23.34 -4.12
CA ALA A 65 -22.39 22.19 -3.25
C ALA A 65 -21.61 21.06 -3.96
N GLU A 66 -21.92 20.79 -5.23
CA GLU A 66 -21.22 19.78 -6.05
C GLU A 66 -19.79 20.21 -6.39
N CYS A 67 -19.55 21.46 -6.79
CA CYS A 67 -18.22 21.98 -7.05
C CYS A 67 -17.30 21.85 -5.82
N ALA A 68 -17.78 22.28 -4.65
CA ALA A 68 -17.05 22.12 -3.40
C ALA A 68 -16.77 20.65 -3.07
N ALA A 69 -17.74 19.75 -3.32
CA ALA A 69 -17.56 18.31 -3.13
C ALA A 69 -16.47 17.73 -4.03
N ARG A 70 -16.44 18.14 -5.31
CA ARG A 70 -15.44 17.69 -6.31
C ARG A 70 -14.04 18.10 -5.93
N GLU A 71 -13.81 19.36 -5.54
CA GLU A 71 -12.50 19.85 -5.13
C GLU A 71 -11.97 19.08 -3.91
N ILE A 72 -12.84 18.93 -2.91
CA ILE A 72 -12.59 18.19 -1.68
C ILE A 72 -12.30 16.70 -1.95
N GLY A 73 -12.97 16.10 -2.94
CA GLY A 73 -12.73 14.75 -3.43
C GLY A 73 -11.40 14.62 -4.18
N ALA A 74 -11.08 15.57 -5.05
CA ALA A 74 -9.85 15.59 -5.84
C ALA A 74 -8.60 15.71 -4.95
N LEU A 75 -8.62 16.58 -3.93
CA LEU A 75 -7.54 16.70 -2.95
C LEU A 75 -7.30 15.39 -2.20
N LYS A 76 -8.37 14.68 -1.83
CA LYS A 76 -8.28 13.40 -1.11
C LYS A 76 -7.88 12.23 -2.00
N ALA A 77 -8.23 12.24 -3.27
CA ALA A 77 -7.82 11.20 -4.20
C ALA A 77 -6.29 11.11 -4.30
N ARG A 78 -5.60 12.25 -4.15
CA ARG A 78 -4.12 12.34 -4.11
C ARG A 78 -3.52 11.76 -2.83
N SER A 79 -4.22 11.87 -1.70
CA SER A 79 -3.75 11.40 -0.39
C SER A 79 -4.40 10.10 0.08
N ARG A 80 -5.07 9.36 -0.82
CA ARG A 80 -5.76 8.13 -0.42
C ARG A 80 -4.75 7.05 -0.08
N PHE A 81 -5.07 6.25 0.93
CA PHE A 81 -4.30 5.05 1.22
C PHE A 81 -4.40 4.09 0.03
N VAL A 82 -3.29 3.86 -0.66
CA VAL A 82 -3.15 2.83 -1.69
C VAL A 82 -2.29 1.72 -1.12
N LYS A 83 -2.80 0.48 -1.17
CA LYS A 83 -2.00 -0.67 -0.76
C LYS A 83 -0.96 -0.93 -1.85
N THR A 84 0.29 -0.60 -1.56
CA THR A 84 1.43 -0.99 -2.39
C THR A 84 1.80 -2.44 -2.08
N PRO A 85 2.25 -3.21 -3.09
CA PRO A 85 2.75 -4.54 -2.85
C PRO A 85 4.09 -4.49 -2.08
N ASP A 86 4.34 -5.48 -1.23
CA ASP A 86 5.59 -5.58 -0.46
C ASP A 86 6.82 -5.81 -1.38
N GLU A 87 8.01 -5.87 -0.80
CA GLU A 87 9.27 -6.04 -1.51
C GLU A 87 9.38 -7.45 -2.15
N PRO A 88 9.79 -7.60 -3.42
CA PRO A 88 9.93 -8.92 -4.04
C PRO A 88 11.05 -9.75 -3.41
N LEU A 89 10.90 -11.08 -3.41
CA LEU A 89 11.84 -12.00 -2.77
C LEU A 89 13.27 -11.86 -3.35
N GLY A 90 13.39 -11.60 -4.66
CA GLY A 90 14.66 -11.40 -5.34
C GLY A 90 15.50 -10.25 -4.75
N THR A 91 14.89 -9.08 -4.54
CA THR A 91 15.58 -7.92 -3.99
C THR A 91 15.97 -8.15 -2.52
N VAL A 92 15.09 -8.81 -1.75
CA VAL A 92 15.39 -9.20 -0.37
C VAL A 92 16.57 -10.17 -0.28
N ILE A 93 16.64 -11.17 -1.15
CA ILE A 93 17.76 -12.12 -1.18
C ILE A 93 19.06 -11.41 -1.56
N ALA A 94 19.03 -10.54 -2.56
CA ALA A 94 20.20 -9.75 -2.98
C ALA A 94 20.72 -8.89 -1.82
N ALA A 95 19.84 -8.16 -1.14
CA ALA A 95 20.19 -7.36 0.03
C ALA A 95 20.78 -8.21 1.18
N LYS A 96 20.21 -9.40 1.44
CA LYS A 96 20.74 -10.33 2.45
C LYS A 96 22.13 -10.84 2.09
N ARG A 97 22.40 -11.16 0.82
CA ARG A 97 23.72 -11.60 0.34
C ARG A 97 24.75 -10.49 0.50
N ALA A 98 24.44 -9.27 0.06
CA ALA A 98 25.31 -8.11 0.22
C ALA A 98 25.66 -7.86 1.70
N ARG A 99 24.66 -7.95 2.59
CA ARG A 99 24.86 -7.80 4.04
C ARG A 99 25.80 -8.86 4.63
N ARG A 100 25.75 -10.10 4.15
CA ARG A 100 26.66 -11.17 4.60
C ARG A 100 28.11 -10.88 4.19
N VAL A 101 28.32 -10.48 2.94
CA VAL A 101 29.65 -10.11 2.42
C VAL A 101 30.22 -8.95 3.22
N TRP A 102 29.42 -7.89 3.44
CA TRP A 102 29.82 -6.73 4.24
C TRP A 102 30.22 -7.12 5.68
N ARG A 103 29.46 -8.01 6.32
CA ARG A 103 29.79 -8.50 7.67
C ARG A 103 31.11 -9.28 7.69
N ALA A 104 31.33 -10.16 6.71
CA ALA A 104 32.54 -10.95 6.62
C ALA A 104 33.80 -10.09 6.42
N GLN A 105 33.71 -9.05 5.58
CA GLN A 105 34.79 -8.08 5.37
C GLN A 105 35.10 -7.25 6.62
N ARG A 106 34.10 -7.02 7.46
CA ARG A 106 34.26 -6.26 8.71
C ARG A 106 34.92 -7.11 9.81
N SER A 107 34.66 -8.41 9.86
CA SER A 107 35.26 -9.30 10.85
C SER A 107 36.72 -9.68 10.54
N THR A 108 37.17 -9.51 9.29
CA THR A 108 38.57 -9.76 8.88
C THR A 108 39.50 -8.57 9.09
N LYS A 109 38.96 -7.40 9.47
CA LYS A 109 39.70 -6.16 9.72
C LYS A 109 39.95 -5.86 11.21
N GLN A 110 39.53 -6.75 12.11
CA GLN A 110 39.85 -6.73 13.54
C GLN A 110 40.83 -7.87 13.83
#